data_AF-A0A1I2CKT8-F1
#
_entry.id   AF-A0A1I2CKT8-F1
#
_cell.length_a   1.000
_cell.length_b   1.000
_cell.length_c   1.000
_cell.angle_alpha   90.00
_cell.angle_beta   90.00
_cell.angle_gamma   90.00
#
_symmetry.space_group_name_H-M   'P 1'
#
loop_
_entity.id
_entity.type
_entity.pdbx_description
1 polymer ?
#
loop_
_entity_poly.entity_id
_entity_poly.type
_entity_poly.pdbx_seq_one_letter_code
_entity_poly.pdbx_strand_id
1 'polypeptide(L)'
;MESQEQHDQKEPFDMGIVAYFVRIMRTLFIGFFWGIINVFLGLYLGFGIPEESTQGRMIFFYSWFVISLGGYLYLVFRMWRKKKPVQDNYK
;
A
#
# COMPACT_ATOMS: atom_id res chain seq x y z
N MET A 1 -50.35 11.58 21.36
CA MET A 1 -49.23 11.89 20.45
C MET A 1 -48.01 11.25 21.05
N GLU A 2 -47.87 9.94 20.88
CA GLU A 2 -46.70 9.19 21.31
C GLU A 2 -45.78 9.16 20.09
N SER A 3 -44.95 10.21 20.01
CA SER A 3 -43.93 10.35 18.98
C SER A 3 -42.97 9.19 19.14
N GLN A 4 -43.01 8.29 18.16
CA GLN A 4 -42.10 7.19 17.93
C GLN A 4 -40.67 7.60 18.29
N GLU A 5 -40.17 7.08 19.41
CA GLU A 5 -38.74 6.99 19.67
C GLU A 5 -38.18 5.99 18.65
N GLN A 6 -37.99 6.46 17.41
CA GLN A 6 -37.03 5.86 16.50
C GLN A 6 -35.67 6.02 17.17
N HIS A 7 -35.32 5.03 17.99
CA HIS A 7 -33.94 4.70 18.26
C HIS A 7 -33.30 4.43 16.90
N ASP A 8 -32.73 5.50 16.32
CA ASP A 8 -31.70 5.46 15.28
C ASP A 8 -30.52 4.72 15.90
N GLN A 9 -30.65 3.40 15.94
CA GLN A 9 -29.62 2.46 16.31
C GLN A 9 -28.62 2.52 15.15
N LYS A 10 -27.83 3.60 15.10
CA LYS A 10 -26.68 3.70 14.21
C LYS A 10 -25.82 2.50 14.54
N GLU A 11 -25.90 1.50 13.66
CA GLU A 11 -25.04 0.32 13.72
C GLU A 11 -23.63 0.82 14.00
N PRO A 12 -22.95 0.34 15.06
CA PRO A 12 -21.60 0.78 15.34
C PRO A 12 -20.81 0.48 14.08
N PHE A 13 -20.39 1.54 13.39
CA PHE A 13 -19.71 1.48 12.10
C PHE A 13 -18.70 0.34 12.15
N ASP A 14 -18.85 -0.66 11.28
CA ASP A 14 -18.11 -1.93 11.41
C ASP A 14 -16.60 -1.65 11.35
N MET A 15 -15.98 -1.54 12.52
CA MET A 15 -14.56 -1.24 12.68
C MET A 15 -13.69 -2.30 12.00
N GLY A 16 -14.22 -3.52 11.79
CA GLY A 16 -13.57 -4.58 11.02
C GLY A 16 -13.41 -4.21 9.56
N ILE A 17 -14.45 -3.65 8.94
CA ILE A 17 -14.42 -3.17 7.54
C ILE A 17 -13.43 -2.00 7.41
N VAL A 18 -13.45 -1.05 8.34
CA VAL A 18 -12.50 0.09 8.34
C VAL A 18 -11.06 -0.38 8.45
N ALA A 19 -10.78 -1.31 9.36
CA ALA A 19 -9.43 -1.85 9.53
C ALA A 19 -8.94 -2.56 8.26
N TYR A 20 -9.83 -3.26 7.55
CA TYR A 20 -9.51 -3.86 6.26
C TYR A 20 -9.23 -2.81 5.17
N PHE A 21 -10.06 -1.78 5.08
CA PHE A 21 -9.88 -0.70 4.12
C PHE A 21 -8.57 0.07 4.37
N VAL A 22 -8.25 0.39 5.63
CA VAL A 22 -6.98 1.03 6.01
C VAL A 22 -5.78 0.16 5.62
N ARG A 23 -5.90 -1.17 5.73
CA ARG A 23 -4.84 -2.09 5.30
C ARG A 23 -4.61 -2.04 3.79
N ILE A 24 -5.69 -1.99 3.00
CA ILE A 24 -5.60 -1.83 1.55
C ILE A 24 -4.99 -0.47 1.19
N MET A 25 -5.52 0.61 1.76
CA MET A 25 -5.02 1.98 1.56
C MET A 25 -3.54 2.07 1.88
N ARG A 26 -3.07 1.49 2.99
CA ARG A 26 -1.65 1.46 3.33
C ARG A 26 -0.81 0.70 2.29
N THR A 27 -1.32 -0.42 1.79
CA THR A 27 -0.61 -1.22 0.77
C THR A 27 -0.48 -0.43 -0.54
N LEU A 28 -1.56 0.25 -0.94
CA LEU A 28 -1.58 1.12 -2.10
C LEU A 28 -0.64 2.31 -1.91
N PHE A 29 -0.67 2.98 -0.76
CA PHE A 29 0.20 4.14 -0.48
C PHE A 29 1.68 3.76 -0.53
N ILE A 30 2.07 2.61 0.04
CA ILE A 30 3.44 2.10 -0.04
C ILE A 30 3.82 1.81 -1.50
N GLY A 31 2.93 1.18 -2.27
CA GLY A 31 3.17 0.89 -3.69
C GLY A 31 3.31 2.16 -4.53
N PHE A 32 2.45 3.15 -4.28
CA PHE A 32 2.47 4.44 -4.96
C PHE A 32 3.74 5.21 -4.62
N PHE A 33 4.10 5.26 -3.34
CA PHE A 33 5.33 5.91 -2.89
C PHE A 33 6.58 5.23 -3.48
N TRP A 34 6.61 3.90 -3.50
CA TRP A 34 7.66 3.14 -4.17
C TRP A 34 7.71 3.44 -5.68
N GLY A 35 6.55 3.55 -6.34
CA GLY A 35 6.45 3.93 -7.75
C GLY A 35 7.03 5.31 -8.04
N ILE A 36 6.68 6.32 -7.21
CA ILE A 36 7.23 7.69 -7.35
C ILE A 36 8.75 7.68 -7.25
N ILE A 37 9.33 6.96 -6.29
CA ILE A 37 10.78 6.85 -6.15
C ILE A 37 11.41 6.27 -7.41
N ASN A 38 10.82 5.22 -7.98
CA ASN A 38 11.35 4.59 -9.19
C ASN A 38 11.20 5.46 -10.43
N VAL A 39 10.10 6.19 -10.56
CA VAL A 39 9.90 7.18 -11.63
C VAL A 39 10.92 8.31 -11.51
N PHE A 40 11.17 8.79 -10.29
CA PHE A 40 12.18 9.81 -10.02
C PHE A 40 13.59 9.30 -10.38
N LEU A 41 13.96 8.10 -9.93
CA LEU A 41 15.26 7.51 -10.26
C LEU A 41 15.40 7.23 -11.76
N GLY A 42 14.34 6.75 -12.42
CA GLY A 42 14.39 6.35 -13.82
C GLY A 42 14.34 7.52 -14.81
N LEU A 43 13.40 8.45 -14.62
CA LEU A 43 13.15 9.55 -15.55
C LEU A 43 13.84 10.84 -15.14
N TYR A 44 13.75 11.25 -13.87
CA TYR A 44 14.30 12.54 -13.43
C TYR A 44 15.84 12.53 -13.39
N LEU A 45 16.44 11.43 -12.93
CA LEU A 45 17.90 11.24 -12.97
C LEU A 45 18.40 10.66 -14.31
N GLY A 46 17.48 10.37 -15.23
CA GLY A 46 17.78 9.82 -16.55
C GLY A 46 18.35 8.40 -16.55
N PHE A 47 18.37 7.68 -15.41
CA PHE A 47 18.98 6.34 -15.33
C PHE A 47 18.26 5.27 -16.15
N GLY A 48 16.99 5.49 -16.48
CA GLY A 48 16.20 4.63 -17.36
C GLY A 48 16.23 5.03 -18.84
N ILE A 49 16.93 6.10 -19.20
CA ILE A 49 16.95 6.64 -20.57
C ILE A 49 18.27 6.25 -21.25
N PRO A 50 18.25 5.42 -22.31
CA PRO A 50 19.48 4.94 -22.95
C PRO A 50 20.31 6.04 -23.64
N GLU A 51 19.68 7.14 -24.06
CA GLU A 51 20.36 8.24 -24.77
C GLU A 51 21.15 9.18 -23.83
N GLU A 52 20.70 9.33 -22.58
CA GLU A 52 21.28 10.24 -21.58
C GLU A 52 22.18 9.51 -20.56
N SER A 53 22.01 8.19 -20.40
CA SER A 53 22.72 7.43 -19.36
C SER A 53 23.86 6.58 -19.88
N THR A 54 24.98 6.66 -19.15
CA THR A 54 26.10 5.72 -19.28
C THR A 54 25.64 4.30 -18.99
N GLN A 55 26.09 3.31 -19.77
CA GLN A 55 25.71 1.89 -19.66
C GLN A 55 25.74 1.33 -18.22
N GLY A 56 26.68 1.77 -17.38
CA GLY A 56 26.76 1.37 -15.97
C GLY A 56 25.60 1.85 -15.08
N ARG A 57 25.04 3.04 -15.36
CA ARG A 57 23.91 3.60 -14.60
C ARG A 57 22.60 2.85 -14.88
N MET A 58 22.40 2.42 -16.12
CA MET A 58 21.26 1.58 -16.50
C MET A 58 21.27 0.24 -15.78
N ILE A 59 22.41 -0.47 -15.78
CA ILE A 59 22.54 -1.78 -15.12
C ILE A 59 22.24 -1.64 -13.61
N PHE A 60 22.77 -0.60 -12.98
CA PHE A 60 22.49 -0.30 -11.58
C PHE A 60 21.00 -0.06 -11.34
N PHE A 61 20.36 0.78 -12.18
CA PHE A 61 18.94 1.10 -12.05
C PHE A 61 18.03 -0.11 -12.22
N TYR A 62 18.21 -0.92 -13.27
CA TYR A 62 17.37 -2.11 -13.47
C TYR A 62 17.60 -3.18 -12.40
N SER A 63 18.85 -3.37 -11.94
CA SER A 63 19.13 -4.30 -10.82
C SER A 63 18.45 -3.83 -9.53
N TRP A 64 18.56 -2.54 -9.21
CA TRP A 64 17.87 -1.92 -8.08
C TRP A 64 16.35 -2.01 -8.21
N PHE A 65 15.80 -1.76 -9.40
CA PHE A 65 14.37 -1.86 -9.69
C PHE A 65 13.85 -3.28 -9.42
N VAL A 66 14.53 -4.30 -9.94
CA VAL A 66 14.13 -5.71 -9.75
C VAL A 66 14.23 -6.12 -8.27
N ILE A 67 15.32 -5.77 -7.60
CA ILE A 67 15.51 -6.09 -6.17
C ILE A 67 14.43 -5.41 -5.32
N SER A 68 14.19 -4.11 -5.57
CA SER A 68 13.22 -3.34 -4.81
C SER A 68 11.77 -3.79 -5.09
N LEU A 69 11.47 -4.23 -6.32
CA LEU A 69 10.18 -4.85 -6.66
C LEU A 69 9.98 -6.18 -5.92
N GLY A 70 11.00 -7.04 -5.90
CA GLY A 70 10.96 -8.29 -5.13
C GLY A 70 10.76 -8.03 -3.63
N GLY A 71 11.44 -7.01 -3.08
CA GLY A 71 11.25 -6.55 -1.72
C GLY A 71 9.85 -6.02 -1.45
N TYR A 72 9.29 -5.22 -2.35
CA TYR A 72 7.92 -4.71 -2.26
C TYR A 72 6.91 -5.86 -2.24
N LEU A 73 6.99 -6.80 -3.19
CA LEU A 73 6.11 -7.95 -3.25
C LEU A 73 6.21 -8.81 -1.99
N TYR A 74 7.42 -9.03 -1.47
CA TYR A 74 7.61 -9.73 -0.20
C TYR A 74 6.96 -8.99 0.98
N LEU A 75 7.10 -7.68 1.05
CA LEU A 75 6.46 -6.87 2.10
C LEU A 75 4.94 -6.94 2.02
N VAL A 76 4.36 -6.81 0.82
CA VAL A 76 2.92 -6.96 0.60
C VAL A 76 2.47 -8.36 1.03
N PHE A 77 3.12 -9.41 0.52
CA PHE A 77 2.80 -10.79 0.86
C PHE A 77 2.88 -11.04 2.38
N ARG A 78 3.97 -10.63 3.02
CA ARG A 78 4.16 -10.76 4.48
C ARG A 78 3.11 -9.97 5.26
N MET A 79 2.78 -8.77 4.80
CA MET A 79 1.79 -7.91 5.43
C MET A 79 0.40 -8.54 5.36
N TRP A 80 0.04 -9.18 4.25
CA TRP A 80 -1.24 -9.86 4.06
C TRP A 80 -1.31 -11.23 4.74
N ARG A 81 -0.17 -11.92 4.90
CA ARG A 81 -0.11 -13.22 5.61
C ARG A 81 -0.38 -13.11 7.12
N LYS A 82 -0.11 -11.96 7.74
CA LYS A 82 -0.44 -11.75 9.15
C LYS A 82 -1.95 -11.56 9.30
N LYS A 83 -2.68 -12.60 9.68
CA LYS A 83 -4.04 -12.45 10.20
C LYS A 83 -3.92 -11.76 11.56
N LYS A 84 -4.27 -10.48 11.65
CA LYS A 84 -4.58 -9.90 12.97
C LYS A 84 -5.89 -10.55 13.39
N PRO A 85 -5.98 -11.17 14.59
CA PRO A 85 -7.28 -11.59 15.09
C PRO A 85 -8.16 -10.35 15.11
N VAL A 86 -9.34 -10.44 14.50
CA VAL A 86 -10.41 -9.48 14.74
C VAL A 86 -10.69 -9.61 16.23
N GLN A 87 -10.42 -8.56 17.00
CA GLN A 87 -10.82 -8.55 18.41
C GLN A 87 -12.33 -8.37 18.42
N ASP A 88 -13.04 -9.49 18.43
CA ASP A 88 -14.48 -9.51 18.61
C ASP A 88 -14.75 -9.16 20.08
N ASN A 89 -14.92 -7.86 20.35
CA ASN A 89 -15.14 -7.30 21.68
C ASN A 89 -16.62 -7.39 22.10
N TYR A 90 -17.29 -8.51 21.79
CA TYR A 90 -18.64 -8.79 22.27
C TYR A 90 -18.54 -9.71 23.50
N LYS A 91 -18.73 -9.12 24.69
CA LYS A 91 -18.92 -9.82 25.97
C LYS A 91 -20.27 -9.43 26.55
#